data_AF-A0A948SEN8-F1
#
_entry.id   AF-A0A948SEN8-F1
#
_cell.length_a   1.000
_cell.length_b   1.000
_cell.length_c   1.000
_cell.angle_alpha   90.00
_cell.angle_beta   90.00
_cell.angle_gamma   90.00
#
_symmetry.space_group_name_H-M   'P 1'
#
loop_
_entity.id
_entity.type
_entity.pdbx_description
1 polymer ?
#
loop_
_entity_poly.entity_id
_entity_poly.type
_entity_poly.pdbx_seq_one_letter_code
_entity_poly.pdbx_strand_id
1 'polypeptide(L)'
;MVVTKRDINRLAKHFKLSPDAAKIAFTRAYEFTEGHPDDHVNERILRHRPDEIYKSTCQFLDPEMRRCTIYEARPDVCREFPNGKKCGYYDFLKFERKHQDDEDFIPSA
;
A
#
# COMPACT_ATOMS: atom_id res chain seq x y z
N MET A 1 -11.65 -0.96 2.93
CA MET A 1 -10.90 -1.43 4.12
C MET A 1 -9.98 -0.29 4.53
N VAL A 2 -10.20 0.25 5.72
CA VAL A 2 -9.85 1.65 6.04
C VAL A 2 -8.60 1.73 6.90
N VAL A 3 -7.77 2.76 6.68
CA VAL A 3 -6.66 3.11 7.58
C VAL A 3 -7.22 3.67 8.89
N THR A 4 -6.98 2.95 9.99
CA THR A 4 -7.50 3.27 11.32
C THR A 4 -6.60 4.28 12.06
N LYS A 5 -7.08 4.77 13.22
CA LYS A 5 -6.25 5.56 14.16
C LYS A 5 -5.04 4.77 14.67
N ARG A 6 -5.20 3.47 14.88
CA ARG A 6 -4.12 2.57 15.33
C ARG A 6 -3.03 2.47 14.28
N ASP A 7 -3.40 2.37 13.01
CA ASP A 7 -2.46 2.31 11.89
C ASP A 7 -1.63 3.59 11.79
N ILE A 8 -2.25 4.74 11.98
CA ILE A 8 -1.55 6.03 11.97
C ILE A 8 -0.53 6.09 13.10
N ASN A 9 -0.90 5.67 14.31
CA ASN A 9 0.04 5.64 15.44
C ASN A 9 1.20 4.66 15.18
N ARG A 10 0.94 3.53 14.50
CA ARG A 10 1.97 2.57 14.10
C ARG A 10 2.96 3.19 13.12
N LEU A 11 2.47 3.86 12.08
CA LEU A 11 3.29 4.58 11.11
C LEU A 11 4.07 5.72 11.77
N ALA A 12 3.42 6.51 12.62
CA ALA A 12 4.03 7.60 13.36
C ALA A 12 5.22 7.11 14.20
N LYS A 13 5.04 6.01 14.95
CA LYS A 13 6.11 5.40 15.74
C LYS A 13 7.26 4.92 14.85
N HIS A 14 6.97 4.29 13.72
CA HIS A 14 7.99 3.77 12.81
C HIS A 14 8.85 4.88 12.20
N PHE A 15 8.22 5.97 11.76
CA PHE A 15 8.89 7.10 11.12
C PHE A 15 9.35 8.19 12.10
N LYS A 16 9.14 8.00 13.41
CA LYS A 16 9.44 8.98 14.46
C LYS A 16 8.76 10.35 14.21
N LEU A 17 7.50 10.30 13.80
CA LEU A 17 6.66 11.47 13.53
C LEU A 17 5.55 11.60 14.59
N SER A 18 4.91 12.77 14.65
CA SER A 18 3.64 12.89 15.36
C SER A 18 2.52 12.15 14.59
N PRO A 19 1.45 11.68 15.25
CA PRO A 19 0.32 11.04 14.58
C PRO A 19 -0.30 11.91 13.47
N ASP A 20 -0.37 13.23 13.67
CA ASP A 20 -0.91 14.14 12.66
C ASP A 20 0.02 14.30 11.46
N ALA A 21 1.34 14.41 11.70
CA ALA A 21 2.32 14.43 10.62
C ALA A 21 2.29 13.12 9.82
N ALA A 22 2.22 11.97 10.48
CA ALA A 22 2.12 10.67 9.82
C ALA A 22 0.80 10.53 9.03
N LYS A 23 -0.32 11.00 9.58
CA LYS A 23 -1.62 11.03 8.89
C LYS A 23 -1.52 11.83 7.58
N ILE A 24 -0.96 13.03 7.62
CA ILE A 24 -0.84 13.91 6.45
C ILE A 24 0.11 13.29 5.43
N ALA A 25 1.28 12.84 5.89
CA ALA A 25 2.34 12.30 5.05
C ALA A 25 1.91 11.01 4.34
N PHE A 26 1.19 10.11 5.02
CA PHE A 26 0.99 8.74 4.53
C PHE A 26 -0.43 8.40 4.11
N THR A 27 -1.43 9.23 4.43
CA THR A 27 -2.83 8.91 4.13
C THR A 27 -3.52 10.02 3.35
N ARG A 28 -4.59 9.66 2.64
CA ARG A 28 -5.52 10.62 2.02
C ARG A 28 -6.96 10.20 2.26
N ALA A 29 -7.86 11.18 2.25
CA ALA A 29 -9.28 10.89 2.15
C ALA A 29 -9.57 10.31 0.76
N TYR A 30 -10.50 9.36 0.71
CA TYR A 30 -11.01 8.75 -0.49
C TYR A 30 -12.52 8.70 -0.37
N GLU A 31 -13.18 9.33 -1.33
CA GLU A 31 -14.61 9.33 -1.44
C GLU A 31 -14.97 8.70 -2.78
N PHE A 32 -15.86 7.72 -2.75
CA PHE A 32 -16.43 7.09 -3.93
C PHE A 32 -17.93 7.26 -3.84
N THR A 33 -18.51 7.92 -4.83
CA THR A 33 -19.92 8.31 -4.88
C THR A 33 -20.59 7.86 -6.18
N GLU A 34 -19.94 6.97 -6.94
CA GLU A 34 -20.48 6.43 -8.18
C GLU A 34 -21.10 5.05 -7.89
N GLY A 35 -22.22 4.70 -8.53
CA GLY A 35 -22.90 3.41 -8.32
C GLY A 35 -24.19 3.52 -7.51
N HIS A 36 -24.57 2.44 -6.82
CA HIS A 36 -25.74 2.42 -5.95
C HIS A 36 -25.49 3.32 -4.72
N PRO A 37 -26.50 3.99 -4.13
CA PRO A 37 -26.30 4.81 -2.93
C PRO A 37 -25.63 4.09 -1.77
N ASP A 38 -25.81 2.77 -1.66
CA ASP A 38 -25.16 1.92 -0.65
C ASP A 38 -23.66 1.69 -0.92
N ASP A 39 -23.17 2.00 -2.13
CA ASP A 39 -21.76 1.93 -2.52
C ASP A 39 -20.99 3.19 -2.15
N HIS A 40 -21.68 4.21 -1.61
CA HIS A 40 -21.04 5.45 -1.18
C HIS A 40 -20.10 5.17 -0.02
N VAL A 41 -18.80 5.32 -0.26
CA VAL A 41 -17.77 5.13 0.75
C VAL A 41 -16.96 6.39 0.99
N ASN A 42 -16.80 6.75 2.26
CA ASN A 42 -15.89 7.80 2.71
C ASN A 42 -14.85 7.17 3.63
N GLU A 43 -13.70 6.85 3.04
CA GLU A 43 -12.63 6.12 3.69
C GLU A 43 -11.34 6.95 3.74
N ARG A 44 -10.43 6.51 4.59
CA ARG A 44 -9.04 6.95 4.56
C ARG A 44 -8.17 5.82 4.09
N ILE A 45 -7.40 6.10 3.05
CA ILE A 45 -6.54 5.12 2.39
C ILE A 45 -5.07 5.55 2.46
N LEU A 46 -4.17 4.60 2.24
CA LEU A 46 -2.75 4.90 2.08
C LEU A 46 -2.52 5.68 0.79
N ARG A 47 -1.56 6.60 0.79
CA ARG A 47 -1.17 7.31 -0.42
C ARG A 47 -0.44 6.38 -1.38
N HIS A 48 -0.70 6.62 -2.65
CA HIS A 48 0.12 6.11 -3.75
C HIS A 48 1.08 7.19 -4.22
N ARG A 49 2.12 6.75 -4.92
CA ARG A 49 3.04 7.60 -5.68
C ARG A 49 3.08 7.12 -7.14
N PRO A 50 3.48 7.98 -8.10
CA PRO A 50 3.73 7.55 -9.46
C PRO A 50 4.72 6.38 -9.52
N ASP A 51 4.49 5.48 -10.46
CA ASP A 51 5.31 4.29 -10.69
C ASP A 51 5.41 4.07 -12.19
N GLU A 52 6.61 3.82 -12.69
CA GLU A 52 6.85 3.70 -14.13
C GLU A 52 6.23 2.44 -14.73
N ILE A 53 5.91 1.45 -13.90
CA ILE A 53 5.43 0.13 -14.34
C ILE A 53 3.93 0.03 -14.14
N TYR A 54 3.43 0.37 -12.95
CA TYR A 54 2.01 0.23 -12.62
C TYR A 54 1.23 1.54 -12.74
N LYS A 55 1.80 2.60 -13.34
CA LYS A 55 1.31 3.99 -13.35
C LYS A 55 1.30 4.64 -11.96
N SER A 56 0.88 3.92 -10.92
CA SER A 56 1.00 4.31 -9.52
C SER A 56 1.07 3.09 -8.60
N THR A 57 1.84 3.20 -7.53
CA THR A 57 1.97 2.15 -6.49
C THR A 57 1.83 2.72 -5.10
N CYS A 58 1.62 1.83 -4.11
CA CYS A 58 1.74 2.21 -2.70
C CYS A 58 3.05 2.95 -2.44
N GLN A 59 2.99 4.08 -1.72
CA GLN A 59 4.18 4.90 -1.45
C GLN A 59 5.30 4.18 -0.67
N PHE A 60 4.99 3.07 -0.01
CA PHE A 60 5.94 2.26 0.76
C PHE A 60 6.52 1.08 -0.02
N LEU A 61 6.19 0.95 -1.31
CA LEU A 61 6.85 0.00 -2.19
C LEU A 61 8.18 0.62 -2.64
N ASP A 62 9.29 -0.03 -2.34
CA ASP A 62 10.61 0.35 -2.85
C ASP A 62 10.60 0.34 -4.39
N PRO A 63 11.05 1.41 -5.07
CA PRO A 63 10.90 1.52 -6.52
C PRO A 63 11.87 0.59 -7.27
N GLU A 64 12.99 0.22 -6.65
CA GLU A 64 14.04 -0.61 -7.24
C GLU A 64 13.89 -2.06 -6.78
N MET A 65 13.93 -2.29 -5.47
CA MET A 65 13.87 -3.64 -4.90
C MET A 65 12.47 -4.26 -4.98
N ARG A 66 11.44 -3.43 -5.20
CA ARG A 66 10.03 -3.81 -5.24
C ARG A 66 9.56 -4.58 -4.01
N ARG A 67 10.01 -4.14 -2.83
CA ARG A 67 9.65 -4.70 -1.51
C ARG A 67 9.04 -3.63 -0.63
N CYS A 68 8.25 -4.05 0.37
CA CYS A 68 7.66 -3.12 1.32
C CYS A 68 8.72 -2.58 2.28
N THR A 69 8.87 -1.25 2.37
CA THR A 69 9.85 -0.59 3.23
C THR A 69 9.41 -0.51 4.70
N ILE A 70 8.12 -0.78 4.98
CA ILE A 70 7.53 -0.68 6.32
C ILE A 70 7.00 -2.03 6.82
N TYR A 71 7.59 -3.16 6.41
CA TYR A 71 7.02 -4.50 6.61
C TYR A 71 6.59 -4.77 8.08
N GLU A 72 7.44 -4.38 9.03
CA GLU A 72 7.18 -4.51 10.48
C GLU A 72 6.11 -3.55 11.00
N ALA A 73 6.03 -2.36 10.40
CA ALA A 73 5.09 -1.31 10.75
C ALA A 73 3.80 -1.34 9.92
N ARG A 74 3.57 -2.41 9.13
CA ARG A 74 2.41 -2.50 8.24
C ARG A 74 1.10 -2.21 8.96
N PRO A 75 0.27 -1.30 8.44
CA PRO A 75 -1.12 -1.12 8.82
C PRO A 75 -1.93 -2.41 8.76
N ASP A 76 -3.04 -2.47 9.48
CA ASP A 76 -3.96 -3.62 9.51
C ASP A 76 -4.49 -3.89 8.10
N VAL A 77 -4.85 -2.84 7.35
CA VAL A 77 -5.21 -2.96 5.92
C VAL A 77 -4.13 -3.66 5.07
N CYS A 78 -2.84 -3.50 5.39
CA CYS A 78 -1.75 -4.19 4.67
C CYS A 78 -1.48 -5.63 5.14
N ARG A 79 -2.08 -6.05 6.26
CA ARG A 79 -2.01 -7.41 6.82
C ARG A 79 -3.20 -8.25 6.41
N GLU A 80 -4.28 -7.59 5.99
CA GLU A 80 -5.51 -8.21 5.54
C GLU A 80 -5.55 -8.25 4.00
N PHE A 81 -5.11 -7.19 3.33
CA PHE A 81 -5.13 -7.08 1.87
C PHE A 81 -3.90 -7.70 1.18
N PRO A 82 -4.06 -8.38 0.02
CA PRO A 82 -5.32 -8.77 -0.61
C PRO A 82 -5.89 -10.09 -0.08
N ASN A 83 -5.02 -10.97 0.44
CA ASN A 83 -5.39 -12.28 1.01
C ASN A 83 -4.38 -12.71 2.09
N GLY A 84 -4.13 -11.86 3.09
CA GLY A 84 -3.40 -12.24 4.31
C GLY A 84 -2.00 -11.66 4.49
N LYS A 85 -1.06 -12.47 5.01
CA LYS A 85 0.17 -12.01 5.69
C LYS A 85 1.18 -11.27 4.81
N LYS A 86 1.06 -11.28 3.47
CA LYS A 86 2.08 -10.77 2.53
C LYS A 86 1.53 -9.61 1.70
N CYS A 87 2.44 -8.78 1.19
CA CYS A 87 2.09 -7.61 0.39
C CYS A 87 1.66 -8.04 -1.02
N GLY A 88 0.55 -7.51 -1.53
CA GLY A 88 0.05 -7.84 -2.87
C GLY A 88 1.05 -7.55 -4.00
N TYR A 89 1.80 -6.44 -3.93
CA TYR A 89 2.85 -6.14 -4.92
C TYR A 89 3.96 -7.20 -4.93
N TYR A 90 4.36 -7.66 -3.73
CA TYR A 90 5.37 -8.70 -3.61
C TYR A 90 4.87 -10.04 -4.15
N ASP A 91 3.64 -10.44 -3.83
CA ASP A 91 3.08 -11.70 -4.30
C ASP A 91 2.91 -11.70 -5.83
N PHE A 92 2.49 -10.57 -6.41
CA PHE A 92 2.43 -10.40 -7.86
C PHE A 92 3.81 -10.56 -8.51
N LEU A 93 4.83 -9.84 -8.03
CA LEU A 93 6.17 -9.92 -8.60
C LEU A 93 6.81 -11.30 -8.43
N LYS A 94 6.56 -11.95 -7.29
CA LYS A 94 7.00 -13.32 -7.06
C LYS A 94 6.37 -14.29 -8.06
N PHE A 95 5.09 -14.11 -8.38
CA PHE A 95 4.40 -14.92 -9.38
C PHE A 95 5.03 -14.71 -10.76
N GLU A 96 5.24 -13.47 -11.18
CA GLU A 96 5.84 -13.14 -12.48
C GLU A 96 7.24 -13.73 -12.64
N ARG A 97 8.13 -13.52 -11.65
CA ARG A 97 9.49 -14.07 -11.63
C ARG A 97 9.53 -15.58 -11.84
N LYS A 98 8.60 -16.28 -11.20
CA LYS A 98 8.45 -17.73 -11.36
C LYS A 98 8.00 -18.12 -12.77
N HIS A 99 7.12 -17.34 -13.41
CA HIS A 99 6.62 -17.66 -14.76
C HIS A 99 7.64 -17.33 -15.85
N GLN A 100 8.47 -16.31 -15.63
CA GLN A 100 9.54 -15.90 -16.55
C GLN A 100 10.85 -16.67 -16.32
N ASP A 101 10.94 -17.48 -15.27
CA ASP A 101 12.17 -18.16 -14.81
C ASP A 101 13.35 -17.18 -14.61
N ASP A 102 13.03 -15.99 -14.09
CA ASP A 102 13.97 -14.89 -13.85
C ASP A 102 13.72 -14.31 -12.46
N GLU A 103 14.69 -14.48 -11.55
CA GLU A 103 14.59 -14.03 -10.16
C GLU A 103 14.58 -12.50 -10.01
N ASP A 104 15.12 -11.79 -11.00
CA ASP A 104 15.26 -10.35 -11.03
C ASP A 104 14.22 -9.67 -11.92
N PHE A 105 13.30 -10.46 -12.51
CA PHE A 105 12.25 -9.92 -13.37
C PHE A 105 11.49 -8.78 -12.70
N ILE A 106 11.37 -7.70 -13.47
CA ILE A 106 10.52 -6.55 -13.19
C ILE A 106 9.70 -6.28 -14.46
N PRO A 107 8.36 -6.23 -14.37
CA PRO A 107 7.52 -5.96 -15.54
C PRO A 107 7.87 -4.62 -16.17
N SER A 108 7.97 -4.56 -17.48
CA SER A 108 7.98 -3.32 -18.26
C SER A 108 6.61 -3.09 -18.88
N ALA A 109 6.17 -1.83 -18.92
CA ALA A 109 4.91 -1.41 -19.55
C ALA A 109 4.93 -1.56 -21.07
#